data_AF-A0A3D8IHF1-F1
#
_entry.id   AF-A0A3D8IHF1-F1
#
_cell.length_a   1.000
_cell.length_b   1.000
_cell.length_c   1.000
_cell.angle_alpha   90.00
_cell.angle_beta   90.00
_cell.angle_gamma   90.00
#
_symmetry.space_group_name_H-M   'P 1'
#
loop_
_entity.id
_entity.type
_entity.pdbx_description
1 polymer ?
#
loop_
_entity_poly.entity_id
_entity_poly.type
_entity_poly.pdbx_seq_one_letter_code
_entity_poly.pdbx_strand_id
1 'polypeptide(L)'
;MKNHLKLLLLAGIAGFFVACGDNGLVALKNNGYNSELYDYGIKQVQEKYPDYKLYSYESLKSVPFLKLGEKAFVKSRDFVAEMTKDKTKQYVDIIFAYKSDTDYKLIYVECLNAKNGNSCPYIVDKTQGLY
;
A
#
# COMPACT_ATOMS: atom_id res chain seq x y z
N MET A 1 36.52 -40.18 -21.28
CA MET A 1 36.48 -38.91 -20.52
C MET A 1 35.57 -37.95 -21.27
N LYS A 2 34.46 -37.52 -20.66
CA LYS A 2 33.44 -36.68 -21.30
C LYS A 2 33.87 -35.21 -21.20
N ASN A 3 34.00 -34.54 -22.33
CA ASN A 3 34.34 -33.11 -22.42
C ASN A 3 33.25 -32.26 -21.75
N HIS A 4 33.65 -31.42 -20.81
CA HIS A 4 32.76 -30.48 -20.13
C HIS A 4 32.44 -29.29 -21.05
N LEU A 5 31.26 -29.33 -21.65
CA LEU A 5 30.63 -28.16 -22.25
C LEU A 5 30.09 -27.28 -21.12
N LYS A 6 30.78 -26.18 -20.79
CA LYS A 6 30.22 -25.10 -19.96
C LYS A 6 30.15 -23.83 -20.81
N LEU A 7 29.11 -23.74 -21.64
CA LEU A 7 28.65 -22.46 -22.17
C LEU A 7 27.61 -21.92 -21.18
N LEU A 8 28.07 -21.09 -20.23
CA LEU A 8 27.19 -20.28 -19.38
C LEU A 8 26.63 -19.15 -20.25
N LEU A 9 25.46 -19.37 -20.85
CA LEU A 9 24.67 -18.30 -21.43
C LEU A 9 24.12 -17.42 -20.30
N LEU A 10 24.77 -16.27 -20.11
CA LEU A 10 24.16 -15.09 -19.51
C LEU A 10 22.98 -14.66 -20.39
N ALA A 11 21.78 -15.16 -20.07
CA ALA A 11 20.55 -14.53 -20.50
C ALA A 11 20.10 -13.60 -19.37
N GLY A 12 20.56 -12.35 -19.43
CA GLY A 12 20.01 -11.26 -18.65
C GLY A 12 18.55 -11.06 -19.05
N ILE A 13 17.64 -11.72 -18.35
CA ILE A 13 16.27 -11.27 -18.28
C ILE A 13 16.32 -10.03 -17.39
N ALA A 14 16.19 -8.87 -18.03
CA ALA A 14 15.88 -7.63 -17.35
C ALA A 14 14.55 -7.85 -16.61
N GLY A 15 14.66 -8.32 -15.36
CA GLY A 15 13.54 -8.44 -14.46
C GLY A 15 13.04 -7.04 -14.17
N PHE A 16 11.99 -6.61 -14.87
CA PHE A 16 11.00 -5.74 -14.26
C PHE A 16 10.39 -6.53 -13.10
N PHE A 17 11.10 -6.57 -11.97
CA PHE A 17 10.52 -6.89 -10.69
C PHE A 17 9.61 -5.72 -10.33
N VAL A 18 8.45 -5.64 -10.98
CA VAL A 18 7.28 -5.09 -10.32
C VAL A 18 7.14 -5.99 -9.11
N ALA A 19 7.28 -5.44 -7.91
CA ALA A 19 7.07 -6.16 -6.68
C ALA A 19 5.62 -6.67 -6.66
N CYS A 20 5.38 -7.84 -7.24
CA CYS A 20 4.11 -8.53 -7.26
C CYS A 20 3.80 -8.95 -5.83
N GLY A 21 2.88 -8.27 -5.17
CA GLY A 21 2.11 -8.92 -4.11
C GLY A 21 1.20 -10.00 -4.71
N ASP A 22 0.44 -10.67 -3.84
CA ASP A 22 -0.55 -11.67 -4.24
C ASP A 22 -1.42 -11.15 -5.39
N ASN A 23 -1.55 -11.92 -6.47
CA ASN A 23 -2.44 -11.67 -7.60
C ASN A 23 -2.30 -10.29 -8.28
N GLY A 24 -1.11 -9.70 -8.31
CA GLY A 24 -0.87 -8.41 -8.98
C GLY A 24 -1.27 -7.18 -8.16
N LEU A 25 -1.57 -7.38 -6.87
CA LEU A 25 -1.75 -6.31 -5.90
C LEU A 25 -0.39 -5.81 -5.40
N VAL A 26 -0.32 -4.53 -5.03
CA VAL A 26 0.92 -3.87 -4.61
C VAL A 26 1.02 -3.89 -3.09
N ALA A 27 2.05 -4.53 -2.56
CA ALA A 27 2.31 -4.56 -1.12
C ALA A 27 2.55 -3.15 -0.54
N LEU A 28 2.15 -2.94 0.72
CA LEU A 28 2.48 -1.73 1.46
C LEU A 28 4.00 -1.58 1.63
N LYS A 29 4.48 -0.33 1.51
CA LYS A 29 5.89 0.04 1.69
C LYS A 29 5.98 1.38 2.39
N ASN A 30 6.99 1.53 3.25
CA ASN A 30 7.29 2.81 3.85
C ASN A 30 7.93 3.76 2.81
N ASN A 31 7.16 4.73 2.32
CA ASN A 31 7.57 5.71 1.31
C ASN A 31 8.20 6.97 1.92
N GLY A 32 9.18 6.78 2.81
CA GLY A 32 9.96 7.86 3.44
C GLY A 32 9.32 8.49 4.69
N TYR A 33 8.36 7.80 5.31
CA TYR A 33 7.83 8.15 6.63
C TYR A 33 8.78 7.72 7.75
N ASN A 34 8.64 8.34 8.91
CA ASN A 34 9.22 7.82 10.15
C ASN A 34 8.76 6.36 10.34
N SER A 35 9.72 5.42 10.45
CA SER A 35 9.42 3.99 10.47
C SER A 35 8.55 3.55 11.64
N GLU A 36 8.79 4.09 12.84
CA GLU A 36 7.99 3.74 14.02
C GLU A 36 6.53 4.19 13.85
N LEU A 37 6.31 5.36 13.27
CA LEU A 37 4.97 5.88 13.03
C LEU A 37 4.25 5.13 11.91
N TYR A 38 4.98 4.75 10.85
CA TYR A 38 4.48 3.89 9.78
C TYR A 38 4.06 2.52 10.34
N ASP A 39 4.95 1.81 11.04
CA ASP A 39 4.69 0.48 11.59
C ASP A 39 3.52 0.52 12.59
N TYR A 40 3.46 1.56 13.43
CA TYR A 40 2.35 1.80 14.33
C TYR A 40 1.03 1.98 13.57
N GLY A 41 1.02 2.82 12.53
CA GLY A 41 -0.18 3.06 11.71
C GLY A 41 -0.68 1.81 11.02
N ILE A 42 0.21 1.02 10.40
CA ILE A 42 -0.16 -0.26 9.77
C ILE A 42 -0.74 -1.21 10.81
N LYS A 43 -0.12 -1.33 11.99
CA LYS A 43 -0.61 -2.18 13.08
C LYS A 43 -2.03 -1.76 13.51
N GLN A 44 -2.29 -0.47 13.72
CA GLN A 44 -3.62 0.00 14.13
C GLN A 44 -4.70 -0.29 13.08
N VAL A 45 -4.36 -0.19 11.79
CA VAL A 45 -5.27 -0.54 10.70
C VAL A 45 -5.56 -2.04 10.70
N GLN A 46 -4.53 -2.88 10.86
CA GLN A 46 -4.68 -4.33 10.92
C GLN A 46 -5.52 -4.77 12.13
N GLU A 47 -5.34 -4.14 13.30
CA GLU A 47 -6.14 -4.41 14.50
C GLU A 47 -7.62 -4.05 14.31
N LYS A 48 -7.91 -2.97 13.58
CA LYS A 48 -9.28 -2.54 13.29
C LYS A 48 -9.96 -3.35 12.19
N TYR A 49 -9.18 -3.88 11.24
CA TYR A 49 -9.65 -4.65 10.09
C TYR A 49 -8.92 -6.00 10.00
N PRO A 50 -9.06 -6.89 11.00
CA PRO A 50 -8.26 -8.11 11.12
C PRO A 50 -8.48 -9.12 9.98
N ASP A 51 -9.67 -9.09 9.37
CA ASP A 51 -10.05 -10.00 8.29
C ASP A 51 -9.56 -9.56 6.90
N TYR A 52 -8.94 -8.39 6.79
CA TYR A 52 -8.52 -7.82 5.51
C TYR A 52 -7.00 -7.94 5.35
N LYS A 53 -6.57 -8.27 4.13
CA LYS A 53 -5.17 -8.08 3.72
C LYS A 53 -4.96 -6.63 3.32
N LEU A 54 -3.86 -6.03 3.76
CA LEU A 54 -3.56 -4.62 3.53
C LEU A 54 -2.58 -4.44 2.36
N TYR A 55 -2.94 -3.59 1.42
CA TYR A 55 -2.17 -3.28 0.21
C TYR A 55 -2.08 -1.77 0.01
N SER A 56 -1.15 -1.34 -0.84
CA SER A 56 -1.08 0.06 -1.28
C SER A 56 -2.29 0.40 -2.16
N TYR A 57 -2.77 1.65 -2.08
CA TYR A 57 -3.74 2.19 -3.04
C TYR A 57 -3.25 2.15 -4.49
N GLU A 58 -1.95 1.96 -4.74
CA GLU A 58 -1.42 1.71 -6.09
C GLU A 58 -2.05 0.48 -6.76
N SER A 59 -2.50 -0.50 -5.96
CA SER A 59 -3.21 -1.69 -6.44
C SER A 59 -4.49 -1.34 -7.19
N LEU A 60 -5.07 -0.16 -6.95
CA LEU A 60 -6.30 0.29 -7.63
C LEU A 60 -6.11 0.44 -9.15
N LYS A 61 -4.86 0.55 -9.64
CA LYS A 61 -4.56 0.53 -11.08
C LYS A 61 -4.74 -0.85 -11.72
N SER A 62 -4.53 -1.93 -10.96
CA SER A 62 -4.43 -3.29 -11.48
C SER A 62 -5.68 -4.15 -11.22
N VAL A 63 -6.64 -3.67 -10.44
CA VAL A 63 -7.86 -4.40 -10.06
C VAL A 63 -9.01 -4.21 -11.07
N PRO A 64 -9.35 -5.23 -11.88
CA PRO A 64 -10.28 -5.07 -13.00
C PRO A 64 -11.75 -4.95 -12.57
N PHE A 65 -12.11 -5.46 -11.38
CA PHE A 65 -13.49 -5.40 -10.86
C PHE A 65 -13.90 -3.97 -10.46
N LEU A 66 -12.93 -3.09 -10.22
CA LEU A 66 -13.16 -1.67 -9.97
C LEU A 66 -13.24 -0.92 -11.29
N LYS A 67 -14.46 -0.75 -11.79
CA LYS A 67 -14.75 0.00 -13.04
C LYS A 67 -14.13 1.41 -13.07
N LEU A 68 -13.89 2.01 -11.90
CA LEU A 68 -13.27 3.33 -11.72
C LEU A 68 -11.93 3.26 -10.96
N GLY A 69 -11.21 2.13 -11.04
CA GLY A 69 -9.96 1.90 -10.29
C GLY A 69 -8.89 2.98 -10.53
N GLU A 70 -8.69 3.40 -11.77
CA GLU A 70 -7.75 4.49 -12.10
C GLU A 70 -8.16 5.83 -11.48
N LYS A 71 -9.46 6.18 -11.51
CA LYS A 71 -9.97 7.39 -10.88
C LYS A 71 -9.81 7.36 -9.36
N ALA A 72 -10.08 6.21 -8.73
CA ALA A 72 -9.88 6.00 -7.32
C ALA A 72 -8.39 6.12 -6.94
N PHE A 73 -7.50 5.52 -7.73
CA PHE A 73 -6.04 5.68 -7.58
C PHE A 73 -5.63 7.15 -7.59
N VAL A 74 -6.05 7.93 -8.58
CA VAL A 74 -5.70 9.35 -8.70
C VAL A 74 -6.20 10.14 -7.50
N LYS A 75 -7.48 9.95 -7.11
CA LYS A 75 -8.06 10.59 -5.93
C LYS A 75 -7.30 10.25 -4.65
N SER A 76 -6.94 8.97 -4.45
CA SER A 76 -6.17 8.53 -3.29
C SER A 76 -4.77 9.16 -3.25
N ARG A 77 -4.05 9.13 -4.38
CA ARG A 77 -2.72 9.74 -4.51
C ARG A 77 -2.75 11.23 -4.16
N ASP A 78 -3.68 11.95 -4.77
CA ASP A 78 -3.76 13.41 -4.62
C ASP A 78 -4.18 13.78 -3.20
N PHE A 79 -5.13 13.04 -2.61
CA PHE A 79 -5.53 13.23 -1.22
C PHE A 79 -4.37 12.97 -0.24
N VAL A 80 -3.60 11.88 -0.42
CA VAL A 80 -2.43 11.60 0.44
C VAL A 80 -1.40 12.72 0.29
N ALA A 81 -1.13 13.18 -0.93
CA ALA A 81 -0.18 14.26 -1.17
C ALA A 81 -0.63 15.59 -0.53
N GLU A 82 -1.92 15.93 -0.61
CA GLU A 82 -2.50 17.13 0.00
C GLU A 82 -2.44 17.10 1.54
N MET A 83 -2.76 15.95 2.14
CA MET A 83 -2.84 15.80 3.59
C MET A 83 -1.48 15.62 4.26
N THR A 84 -0.47 15.15 3.53
CA THR A 84 0.88 14.93 4.06
C THR A 84 1.61 16.25 4.28
N LYS A 85 1.80 16.65 5.53
CA LYS A 85 2.52 17.90 5.88
C LYS A 85 4.00 17.67 6.19
N ASP A 86 4.29 16.72 7.08
CA ASP A 86 5.66 16.41 7.54
C ASP A 86 5.77 14.90 7.84
N LYS A 87 6.42 14.16 6.95
CA LYS A 87 6.58 12.71 7.03
C LYS A 87 7.38 12.23 8.26
N THR A 88 8.07 13.13 8.96
CA THR A 88 8.81 12.80 10.19
C THR A 88 7.90 12.82 11.42
N LYS A 89 6.77 13.53 11.35
CA LYS A 89 5.83 13.72 12.47
C LYS A 89 4.44 13.16 12.21
N GLN A 90 4.14 12.83 10.96
CA GLN A 90 2.82 12.40 10.52
C GLN A 90 2.98 11.25 9.52
N TYR A 91 2.15 10.23 9.66
CA TYR A 91 1.93 9.19 8.65
C TYR A 91 0.53 9.35 8.10
N VAL A 92 0.42 9.52 6.79
CA VAL A 92 -0.84 9.67 6.06
C VAL A 92 -0.84 8.69 4.90
N ASP A 93 -1.89 7.88 4.77
CA ASP A 93 -2.06 7.05 3.58
C ASP A 93 -3.53 6.71 3.31
N ILE A 94 -3.80 6.25 2.09
CA ILE A 94 -4.97 5.45 1.77
C ILE A 94 -4.53 3.99 1.62
N ILE A 95 -4.98 3.12 2.51
CA ILE A 95 -4.68 1.69 2.46
C ILE A 95 -5.81 0.96 1.74
N PHE A 96 -5.47 0.14 0.74
CA PHE A 96 -6.41 -0.77 0.11
C PHE A 96 -6.52 -2.04 0.97
N ALA A 97 -7.58 -2.12 1.79
CA ALA A 97 -7.89 -3.29 2.59
C ALA A 97 -8.78 -4.22 1.78
N TYR A 98 -8.29 -5.42 1.47
CA TYR A 98 -8.91 -6.33 0.51
C TYR A 98 -9.24 -7.68 1.15
N LYS A 99 -10.49 -8.12 1.00
CA LYS A 99 -10.98 -9.45 1.42
C LYS A 99 -11.51 -10.24 0.23
N SER A 100 -12.25 -9.60 -0.68
CA SER A 100 -12.66 -10.14 -1.98
C SER A 100 -13.05 -9.01 -2.95
N ASP A 101 -13.28 -9.34 -4.24
CA ASP A 101 -13.74 -8.38 -5.27
C ASP A 101 -15.03 -7.63 -4.88
N THR A 102 -15.86 -8.23 -4.02
CA THR A 102 -17.12 -7.64 -3.52
C THR A 102 -17.00 -7.04 -2.12
N ASP A 103 -15.89 -7.28 -1.42
CA ASP A 103 -15.64 -6.82 -0.05
C ASP A 103 -14.21 -6.28 0.06
N TYR A 104 -14.10 -4.98 -0.18
CA TYR A 104 -12.86 -4.23 -0.06
C TYR A 104 -13.16 -2.85 0.52
N LYS A 105 -12.12 -2.22 1.06
CA LYS A 105 -12.18 -0.89 1.66
C LYS A 105 -10.99 -0.03 1.26
N LEU A 106 -11.22 1.27 1.19
CA LEU A 106 -10.17 2.29 1.10
C LEU A 106 -10.06 2.99 2.44
N ILE A 107 -9.06 2.63 3.23
CA ILE A 107 -8.90 3.12 4.60
C ILE A 107 -8.00 4.34 4.59
N TYR A 108 -8.56 5.49 4.93
CA TYR A 108 -7.77 6.64 5.30
C TYR A 108 -7.15 6.42 6.67
N VAL A 109 -5.82 6.49 6.74
CA VAL A 109 -5.07 6.49 7.99
C VAL A 109 -4.32 7.81 8.12
N GLU A 110 -4.45 8.42 9.29
CA GLU A 110 -3.58 9.51 9.74
C GLU A 110 -3.13 9.22 11.15
N CYS A 111 -1.81 9.16 11.32
CA CYS A 111 -1.15 9.01 12.60
C CYS A 111 -0.19 10.16 12.83
N LEU A 112 -0.06 10.55 14.09
CA LEU A 112 0.76 11.66 14.55
C LEU A 112 1.75 11.14 15.60
N ASN A 113 3.01 11.55 15.45
CA ASN A 113 4.00 11.46 16.52
C ASN A 113 3.78 12.65 17.46
N ALA A 114 3.08 12.42 18.56
CA ALA A 114 2.90 13.42 19.61
C ALA A 114 4.04 13.28 20.65
N LYS A 115 4.31 14.37 21.38
CA LYS A 115 5.36 14.39 22.43
C LYS A 115 5.25 13.27 23.47
N ASN A 116 4.07 12.66 23.63
CA ASN A 116 3.77 11.58 24.58
C ASN A 116 3.54 10.22 23.90
N GLY A 117 3.89 10.06 22.62
CA GLY A 117 3.75 8.82 21.86
C GLY A 117 2.96 8.96 20.56
N ASN A 118 2.95 7.88 19.78
CA ASN A 118 2.22 7.82 18.52
C ASN A 118 0.72 7.65 18.78
N SER A 119 -0.12 8.30 17.97
CA SER A 119 -1.57 8.09 17.97
C SER A 119 -2.10 8.13 16.54
N CYS A 120 -3.17 7.39 16.26
CA CYS A 120 -3.85 7.39 14.96
C CYS A 120 -5.27 7.95 15.12
N PRO A 121 -5.43 9.29 15.19
CA PRO A 121 -6.75 9.90 15.39
C PRO A 121 -7.75 9.57 14.28
N TYR A 122 -7.25 9.22 13.09
CA TYR A 122 -8.10 8.84 11.96
C TYR A 122 -7.70 7.50 11.39
N ILE A 123 -8.62 6.55 11.49
CA ILE A 123 -8.63 5.31 10.72
C ILE A 123 -10.06 5.14 10.23
N VAL A 124 -10.34 5.60 9.01
CA VAL A 124 -11.70 5.79 8.51
C VAL A 124 -11.88 5.14 7.15
N ASP A 125 -12.97 4.40 6.98
CA ASP A 125 -13.37 3.85 5.69
C ASP A 125 -13.84 5.00 4.76
N LYS A 126 -13.13 5.20 3.66
CA LYS A 126 -13.37 6.23 2.63
C LYS A 126 -13.79 5.66 1.29
N THR A 127 -14.11 4.36 1.24
CA THR A 127 -14.62 3.63 0.07
C THR A 127 -15.57 4.53 -0.73
N GLN A 128 -16.74 4.87 -0.20
CA GLN A 128 -17.76 5.68 -0.91
C GLN A 128 -17.33 7.10 -1.31
N GLY A 129 -16.33 7.70 -0.66
CA GLY A 129 -15.90 9.08 -0.94
C GLY A 129 -14.90 9.21 -2.09
N LEU A 130 -14.36 8.08 -2.57
CA LEU A 130 -13.27 8.06 -3.55
C LEU A 130 -13.70 7.58 -4.95
N TYR A 131 -15.00 7.44 -5.19
CA TYR A 131 -15.61 7.10 -6.49
C TYR A 131 -16.14 8.33 -7.23
#